data_AF-A0A8H6HYR0-F1
#
_entry.id   AF-A0A8H6HYR0-F1
#
_cell.length_a   1.000
_cell.length_b   1.000
_cell.length_c   1.000
_cell.angle_alpha   90.00
_cell.angle_beta   90.00
_cell.angle_gamma   90.00
#
_symmetry.space_group_name_H-M   'P 1'
#
loop_
_entity.id
_entity.type
_entity.pdbx_description
1 polymer ?
#
loop_
_entity_poly.entity_id
_entity_poly.type
_entity_poly.pdbx_seq_one_letter_code
_entity_poly.pdbx_strand_id
1 'polypeptide(L)'
;MYGSVIGDVPELFFPDFAFTWGYNESYEKAFCIEPLSNICPFVRPCPNPDVNGKGQQVSIYVSSIVYGIVLVYMPRLRRPMLYAHLAVLYSLLIASLVSVTKGQLSKVDGIFIAVAVASPASMHLWCLSFVSLWHPHLFPIQEAAAENDIAHDHRALEIHAARALSVGALALEIMMICLLFIPGVKGIKFPQPVCDGYFGGSRLLYNLAWSVPTLIQVAVIGITSIVAYTAGRLMQMGRETESTSDSDLEGHPEDIMARDDLISWTERVLYTQYPTFMNKPIATSLYIIAQLSVFPTGEWFPAHSKDWYTVILLLISFSISKPPTRPVFSFAIRLSIIIFLIGITLLRLFILHISPSCADLVLLFLGASAARWVATRFSSSKWTTSLSFFILIWSVLICIAGVWAWMVGDMRMMIPDLIKYISPDGNTRSYYLMEILSIGIWIASWIAVLGYAQKESVTWSRLVTGLTRRAHILKFSCTLAVPNMLWIQAANNSNSSRPSDMSFGQILSMILSFVTMVTLFDEVWGMRRQVWLAVLFSDPMPGDDQPLEEPELEAPVSRP
;
A
#
# COMPACT_ATOMS: atom_id res chain seq x y z
N MET A 1 21.00 37.43 5.07
CA MET A 1 21.79 38.10 6.15
C MET A 1 21.87 37.13 7.32
N TYR A 2 22.94 36.35 7.41
CA TYR A 2 23.25 35.57 8.61
C TYR A 2 24.12 36.44 9.50
N GLY A 3 23.58 36.85 10.65
CA GLY A 3 24.33 37.54 11.70
C GLY A 3 25.19 36.53 12.45
N SER A 4 26.50 36.69 12.36
CA SER A 4 27.48 36.00 13.19
C SER A 4 27.42 36.54 14.61
N VAL A 5 26.97 35.72 15.55
CA VAL A 5 27.22 35.92 16.99
C VAL A 5 28.07 34.74 17.43
N ILE A 6 29.39 34.91 17.40
CA ILE A 6 30.32 34.05 18.13
C ILE A 6 31.17 35.01 18.95
N GLY A 7 31.10 34.83 20.27
CA GLY A 7 31.92 35.55 21.24
C GLY A 7 33.38 35.13 21.12
N ASP A 8 34.26 36.09 21.44
CA ASP A 8 35.71 35.99 21.40
C ASP A 8 36.22 34.77 22.19
N VAL A 9 36.72 33.77 21.47
CA VAL A 9 37.62 32.74 22.01
C VAL A 9 39.01 33.08 21.47
N PRO A 10 40.06 33.20 22.32
CA PRO A 10 41.37 33.63 21.89
C PRO A 10 41.98 32.65 20.88
N GLU A 11 42.27 33.18 19.70
CA GLU A 11 42.89 32.50 18.57
C GLU A 11 44.35 32.13 18.89
N LEU A 12 44.60 30.84 19.11
CA LEU A 12 45.90 30.22 18.84
C LEU A 12 45.73 29.36 17.59
N PHE A 13 45.68 30.00 16.42
CA PHE A 13 45.50 29.35 15.12
C PHE A 13 46.85 29.21 14.40
N PHE A 14 47.23 27.97 14.11
CA PHE A 14 48.29 27.64 13.16
C PHE A 14 47.78 27.94 11.73
N PRO A 15 48.47 28.78 10.94
CA PRO A 15 47.97 29.25 9.63
C PRO A 15 47.91 28.16 8.54
N ASP A 16 48.53 26.99 8.75
CA ASP A 16 48.45 25.86 7.80
C ASP A 16 47.18 24.98 7.97
N PHE A 17 46.34 25.26 8.96
CA PHE A 17 45.05 24.59 9.18
C PHE A 17 43.86 25.53 8.97
N ALA A 18 43.99 26.51 8.05
CA ALA A 18 42.85 27.25 7.55
C ALA A 18 41.97 26.32 6.70
N PHE A 19 41.14 25.49 7.36
CA PHE A 19 40.01 24.84 6.73
C PHE A 19 39.07 25.95 6.27
N THR A 20 39.21 26.36 5.02
CA THR A 20 38.09 26.96 4.31
C THR A 20 36.92 26.02 4.48
N TRP A 21 35.79 26.50 5.00
CA TRP A 21 34.51 25.78 5.13
C TRP A 21 33.91 25.33 3.78
N GLY A 22 34.74 25.21 2.74
CA GLY A 22 34.46 24.39 1.58
C GLY A 22 34.44 22.93 2.00
N TYR A 23 33.32 22.28 1.75
CA TYR A 23 33.12 20.86 1.95
C TYR A 23 34.30 20.03 1.42
N ASN A 24 35.08 19.45 2.33
CA ASN A 24 36.21 18.57 1.98
C ASN A 24 35.85 17.12 2.36
N GLU A 25 35.68 16.24 1.38
CA GLU A 25 35.23 14.87 1.60
C GLU A 25 36.18 14.08 2.52
N SER A 26 37.47 14.36 2.44
CA SER A 26 38.50 13.75 3.28
C SER A 26 38.34 14.13 4.75
N TYR A 27 37.92 15.37 5.01
CA TYR A 27 37.67 15.86 6.37
C TYR A 27 36.43 15.22 6.98
N GLU A 28 35.35 15.07 6.21
CA GLU A 28 34.16 14.35 6.68
C GLU A 28 34.47 12.87 6.94
N LYS A 29 35.22 12.20 6.06
CA LYS A 29 35.66 10.82 6.28
C LYS A 29 36.49 10.68 7.56
N ALA A 30 37.44 11.59 7.79
CA ALA A 30 38.25 11.61 9.02
C ALA A 30 37.39 11.87 10.26
N PHE A 31 36.46 12.83 10.20
CA PHE A 31 35.52 13.12 11.29
C PHE A 31 34.61 11.93 11.62
N CYS A 32 34.23 11.13 10.61
CA CYS A 32 33.40 9.95 10.83
C CYS A 32 34.15 8.77 11.45
N ILE A 33 35.49 8.75 11.39
CA ILE A 33 36.30 7.75 12.10
C ILE A 33 36.32 8.06 13.60
N GLU A 34 36.44 9.33 13.97
CA GLU A 34 36.49 9.79 15.36
C GLU A 34 35.63 11.03 15.58
N PRO A 35 34.30 10.87 15.72
CA PRO A 35 33.40 12.00 15.82
C PRO A 35 33.50 12.70 17.17
N LEU A 36 33.62 14.03 17.14
CA LEU A 36 33.55 14.85 18.35
C LEU A 36 32.15 14.77 18.97
N SER A 37 32.07 14.62 20.29
CA SER A 37 30.79 14.47 21.00
C SER A 37 29.93 15.73 21.00
N ASN A 38 30.54 16.91 20.85
CA ASN A 38 29.92 18.19 21.18
C ASN A 38 29.48 19.01 19.95
N ILE A 39 29.82 18.60 18.73
CA ILE A 39 29.60 19.39 17.51
C ILE A 39 29.04 18.51 16.40
N CYS A 40 28.09 19.03 15.61
CA CYS A 40 27.54 18.39 14.41
C CYS A 40 27.76 19.27 13.17
N PRO A 41 29.00 19.33 12.62
CA PRO A 41 29.41 20.38 11.67
C PRO A 41 28.79 20.23 10.27
N PHE A 42 28.48 19.00 9.85
CA PHE A 42 27.96 18.73 8.50
C PHE A 42 26.43 18.76 8.42
N VAL A 43 25.75 19.06 9.54
CA VAL A 43 24.29 18.99 9.65
C VAL A 43 23.76 17.65 9.10
N ARG A 44 24.49 16.54 9.32
CA ARG A 44 24.09 15.17 9.02
C ARG A 44 24.90 14.18 9.87
N PRO A 45 24.33 13.01 10.23
CA PRO A 45 25.08 11.96 10.91
C PRO A 45 26.07 11.31 9.95
N CYS A 46 27.13 10.73 10.50
CA CYS A 46 28.09 9.95 9.73
C CYS A 46 27.43 8.67 9.22
N PRO A 47 27.42 8.43 7.89
CA PRO A 47 26.76 7.27 7.33
C PRO A 47 27.55 6.00 7.63
N ASN A 48 26.86 4.94 8.02
CA ASN A 48 27.43 3.61 8.06
C ASN A 48 27.11 2.86 6.74
N PRO A 49 28.10 2.70 5.83
CA PRO A 49 27.85 2.13 4.50
C PRO A 49 27.49 0.64 4.54
N ASP A 50 27.79 -0.08 5.62
CA ASP A 50 27.52 -1.52 5.69
C ASP A 50 26.04 -1.81 5.94
N VAL A 51 25.33 -0.89 6.59
CA VAL A 51 23.91 -1.06 6.97
C VAL A 51 22.98 -0.10 6.23
N ASN A 52 23.38 1.15 6.02
CA ASN A 52 22.57 2.21 5.42
C ASN A 52 23.09 2.63 4.04
N GLY A 53 23.88 1.77 3.40
CA GLY A 53 24.36 2.00 2.04
C GLY A 53 23.25 1.93 1.00
N LYS A 54 23.34 2.72 -0.08
CA LYS A 54 22.33 2.74 -1.14
C LYS A 54 22.11 1.38 -1.81
N GLY A 55 23.17 0.61 -2.04
CA GLY A 55 23.01 -0.73 -2.62
C GLY A 55 22.25 -1.68 -1.68
N GLN A 56 22.47 -1.55 -0.37
CA GLN A 56 21.75 -2.30 0.64
C GLN A 56 20.28 -1.87 0.73
N GLN A 57 19.99 -0.56 0.66
CA GLN A 57 18.61 -0.05 0.59
C GLN A 57 17.86 -0.60 -0.61
N VAL A 58 18.43 -0.45 -1.82
CA VAL A 58 17.82 -0.96 -3.05
C VAL A 58 17.58 -2.46 -2.93
N SER A 59 18.54 -3.19 -2.36
CA SER A 59 18.40 -4.63 -2.17
C SER A 59 17.25 -5.00 -1.25
N ILE A 60 17.17 -4.38 -0.07
CA ILE A 60 16.08 -4.63 0.89
C ILE A 60 14.73 -4.22 0.27
N TYR A 61 14.67 -3.12 -0.49
CA TYR A 61 13.45 -2.68 -1.16
C TYR A 61 12.98 -3.72 -2.17
N VAL A 62 13.87 -4.17 -3.04
CA VAL A 62 13.58 -5.16 -4.07
C VAL A 62 13.18 -6.49 -3.42
N SER A 63 13.97 -7.00 -2.48
CA SER A 63 13.70 -8.29 -1.84
C SER A 63 12.37 -8.30 -1.08
N SER A 64 12.04 -7.21 -0.38
CA SER A 64 10.79 -7.09 0.38
C SER A 64 9.56 -7.01 -0.53
N ILE A 65 9.65 -6.28 -1.64
CA ILE A 65 8.58 -6.21 -2.65
C ILE A 65 8.41 -7.57 -3.32
N VAL A 66 9.48 -8.19 -3.80
CA VAL A 66 9.44 -9.51 -4.46
C VAL A 66 8.87 -10.56 -3.51
N TYR A 67 9.34 -10.61 -2.27
CA TYR A 67 8.83 -11.55 -1.27
C TYR A 67 7.34 -11.34 -0.99
N GLY A 68 6.90 -10.08 -0.87
CA GLY A 68 5.48 -9.79 -0.70
C GLY A 68 4.61 -10.18 -1.91
N ILE A 69 5.10 -10.01 -3.16
CA ILE A 69 4.42 -10.54 -4.35
C ILE A 69 4.26 -12.06 -4.24
N VAL A 70 5.35 -12.75 -3.89
CA VAL A 70 5.38 -14.21 -3.79
C VAL A 70 4.42 -14.71 -2.71
N LEU A 71 4.39 -14.05 -1.55
CA LEU A 71 3.46 -14.37 -0.48
C LEU A 71 2.00 -14.29 -0.96
N VAL A 72 1.64 -13.23 -1.69
CA VAL A 72 0.25 -12.97 -2.09
C VAL A 72 -0.19 -13.81 -3.30
N TYR A 73 0.68 -14.00 -4.29
CA TYR A 73 0.30 -14.52 -5.61
C TYR A 73 1.01 -15.82 -6.03
N MET A 74 2.14 -16.20 -5.42
CA MET A 74 2.95 -17.33 -5.88
C MET A 74 3.19 -18.35 -4.77
N PRO A 75 2.18 -19.15 -4.40
CA PRO A 75 2.30 -20.10 -3.30
C PRO A 75 3.49 -21.05 -3.44
N ARG A 76 3.82 -21.45 -4.68
CA ARG A 76 4.92 -22.37 -5.00
C ARG A 76 6.31 -21.83 -4.61
N LEU A 77 6.51 -20.52 -4.71
CA LEU A 77 7.80 -19.88 -4.42
C LEU A 77 7.91 -19.41 -2.96
N ARG A 78 6.86 -19.59 -2.14
CA ARG A 78 6.84 -19.11 -0.76
C ARG A 78 7.99 -19.66 0.08
N ARG A 79 8.28 -20.96 -0.04
CA ARG A 79 9.34 -21.62 0.74
C ARG A 79 10.75 -21.05 0.45
N PRO A 80 11.27 -21.07 -0.79
CA PRO A 80 12.60 -20.52 -1.06
C PRO A 80 12.70 -19.03 -0.77
N MET A 81 11.64 -18.25 -1.06
CA MET A 81 11.64 -16.81 -0.83
C MET A 81 11.53 -16.44 0.65
N LEU A 82 10.86 -17.26 1.47
CA LEU A 82 10.84 -17.11 2.92
C LEU A 82 12.27 -17.24 3.49
N TYR A 83 13.04 -18.23 3.05
CA TYR A 83 14.43 -18.38 3.50
C TYR A 83 15.32 -17.23 3.06
N ALA A 84 15.18 -16.79 1.80
CA ALA A 84 15.90 -15.63 1.30
C ALA A 84 15.57 -14.37 2.13
N HIS A 85 14.28 -14.12 2.40
CA HIS A 85 13.85 -12.96 3.20
C HIS A 85 14.36 -13.04 4.64
N LEU A 86 14.22 -14.20 5.31
CA LEU A 86 14.75 -14.40 6.67
C LEU A 86 16.27 -14.21 6.72
N ALA A 87 17.01 -14.71 5.72
CA ALA A 87 18.46 -14.52 5.65
C ALA A 87 18.84 -13.04 5.55
N VAL A 88 18.13 -12.26 4.74
CA VAL A 88 18.32 -10.80 4.65
C VAL A 88 18.01 -10.10 5.97
N LEU A 89 16.90 -10.45 6.63
CA LEU A 89 16.53 -9.86 7.93
C LEU A 89 17.59 -10.14 9.00
N TYR A 90 18.01 -11.40 9.14
CA TYR A 90 19.03 -11.78 10.11
C TYR A 90 20.40 -11.16 9.79
N SER A 91 20.78 -11.09 8.51
CA SER A 91 22.02 -10.41 8.11
C SER A 91 22.01 -8.95 8.56
N LEU A 92 20.89 -8.24 8.35
CA LEU A 92 20.77 -6.83 8.72
C LEU A 92 20.74 -6.64 10.25
N LEU A 93 19.96 -7.45 10.98
CA LEU A 93 19.83 -7.41 12.44
C LEU A 93 21.14 -7.77 13.16
N ILE A 94 21.87 -8.76 12.65
CA ILE A 94 23.17 -9.15 13.23
C ILE A 94 24.22 -8.08 12.92
N ALA A 95 24.28 -7.58 11.68
CA ALA A 95 25.20 -6.50 11.31
C ALA A 95 24.94 -5.22 12.13
N SER A 96 23.67 -4.88 12.36
CA SER A 96 23.29 -3.74 13.20
C SER A 96 23.71 -3.97 14.64
N LEU A 97 23.44 -5.15 15.21
CA LEU A 97 23.82 -5.49 16.58
C LEU A 97 25.34 -5.41 16.77
N VAL A 98 26.12 -5.99 15.86
CA VAL A 98 27.59 -5.89 15.88
C VAL A 98 28.02 -4.42 15.80
N SER A 99 27.41 -3.62 14.93
CA SER A 99 27.73 -2.19 14.79
C SER A 99 27.39 -1.37 16.03
N VAL A 100 26.28 -1.68 16.71
CA VAL A 100 25.92 -1.09 18.01
C VAL A 100 26.94 -1.47 19.08
N THR A 101 27.32 -2.74 19.18
CA THR A 101 28.30 -3.20 20.19
C THR A 101 29.70 -2.57 19.99
N LYS A 102 30.06 -2.23 18.74
CA LYS A 102 31.30 -1.51 18.42
C LYS A 102 31.20 0.01 18.57
N GLY A 103 30.01 0.56 18.84
CA GLY A 103 29.78 2.01 18.89
C GLY A 103 29.93 2.69 17.53
N GLN A 104 29.77 1.95 16.43
CA GLN A 104 29.94 2.41 15.05
C GLN A 104 28.61 2.69 14.34
N LEU A 105 27.48 2.42 14.99
CA LEU A 105 26.16 2.67 14.45
C LEU A 105 25.62 3.98 15.00
N SER A 106 25.36 4.98 14.16
CA SER A 106 24.64 6.18 14.59
C SER A 106 23.20 5.82 14.96
N LYS A 107 22.56 6.61 15.83
CA LYS A 107 21.16 6.38 16.20
C LYS A 107 20.24 6.44 14.97
N VAL A 108 20.53 7.35 14.03
CA VAL A 108 19.78 7.51 12.78
C VAL A 108 19.88 6.27 11.90
N ASP A 109 21.08 5.69 11.73
CA ASP A 109 21.24 4.44 10.98
C ASP A 109 20.54 3.27 11.69
N GLY A 110 20.56 3.23 13.02
CA GLY A 110 19.82 2.24 13.78
C GLY A 110 18.31 2.33 13.58
N ILE A 111 17.77 3.55 13.48
CA ILE A 111 16.34 3.73 13.21
C ILE A 111 16.00 3.39 11.76
N PHE A 112 16.86 3.74 10.80
CA PHE A 112 16.72 3.27 9.42
C PHE A 112 16.61 1.75 9.38
N ILE A 113 17.49 1.04 10.10
CA ILE A 113 17.46 -0.43 10.18
C ILE A 113 16.15 -0.92 10.78
N ALA A 114 15.71 -0.34 11.90
CA ALA A 114 14.45 -0.74 12.53
C ALA A 114 13.27 -0.59 11.56
N VAL A 115 13.20 0.54 10.85
CA VAL A 115 12.20 0.77 9.80
C VAL A 115 12.37 -0.27 8.68
N ALA A 116 13.59 -0.48 8.18
CA ALA A 116 13.90 -1.42 7.10
C ALA A 116 13.50 -2.87 7.42
N VAL A 117 13.82 -3.35 8.63
CA VAL A 117 13.45 -4.68 9.12
C VAL A 117 11.94 -4.80 9.29
N ALA A 118 11.29 -3.75 9.80
CA ALA A 118 9.84 -3.63 9.92
C ALA A 118 9.13 -3.37 8.57
N SER A 119 9.67 -3.91 7.47
CA SER A 119 9.02 -3.89 6.16
C SER A 119 7.63 -4.53 6.23
N PRO A 120 6.70 -4.16 5.34
CA PRO A 120 5.37 -4.76 5.29
C PRO A 120 5.39 -6.29 5.13
N ALA A 121 6.36 -6.81 4.39
CA ALA A 121 6.52 -8.23 4.18
C ALA A 121 6.97 -8.95 5.48
N SER A 122 7.86 -8.32 6.26
CA SER A 122 8.26 -8.81 7.58
C SER A 122 7.09 -8.77 8.57
N MET A 123 6.35 -7.66 8.62
CA MET A 123 5.16 -7.55 9.48
C MET A 123 4.11 -8.61 9.13
N HIS A 124 3.87 -8.83 7.83
CA HIS A 124 2.96 -9.87 7.37
C HIS A 124 3.46 -11.26 7.77
N LEU A 125 4.75 -11.54 7.59
CA LEU A 125 5.36 -12.79 8.01
C LEU A 125 5.24 -13.02 9.53
N TRP A 126 5.49 -12.02 10.36
CA TRP A 126 5.33 -12.12 11.81
C TRP A 126 3.88 -12.37 12.19
N CYS A 127 2.93 -11.66 11.56
CA CYS A 127 1.50 -11.90 11.75
C CYS A 127 1.11 -13.33 11.39
N LEU A 128 1.53 -13.84 10.22
CA LEU A 128 1.31 -15.23 9.83
C LEU A 128 1.97 -16.22 10.80
N SER A 129 3.13 -15.88 11.33
CA SER A 129 3.83 -16.71 12.31
C SER A 129 3.04 -16.83 13.61
N PHE A 130 2.50 -15.72 14.13
CA PHE A 130 1.62 -15.75 15.30
C PHE A 130 0.30 -16.48 15.03
N VAL A 131 -0.38 -16.15 13.94
CA VAL A 131 -1.65 -16.80 13.58
C VAL A 131 -1.45 -18.30 13.37
N SER A 132 -0.29 -18.72 12.85
CA SER A 132 0.04 -20.14 12.67
C SER A 132 0.15 -20.95 13.96
N LEU A 133 0.25 -20.29 15.12
CA LEU A 133 0.16 -20.96 16.42
C LEU A 133 -1.23 -21.56 16.67
N TRP A 134 -2.29 -20.92 16.14
CA TRP A 134 -3.67 -21.41 16.21
C TRP A 134 -4.10 -22.12 14.93
N HIS A 135 -3.59 -21.69 13.78
CA HIS A 135 -3.97 -22.20 12.46
C HIS A 135 -2.73 -22.56 11.63
N PRO A 136 -2.14 -23.76 11.84
CA PRO A 136 -0.86 -24.14 11.24
C PRO A 136 -0.80 -24.03 9.71
N HIS A 137 -1.93 -24.28 9.03
CA HIS A 137 -2.08 -24.25 7.58
C HIS A 137 -1.91 -22.86 6.95
N LEU A 138 -1.97 -21.78 7.74
CA LEU A 138 -1.81 -20.41 7.23
C LEU A 138 -0.33 -20.00 7.07
N PHE A 139 0.62 -20.80 7.57
CA PHE A 139 2.03 -20.49 7.42
C PHE A 139 2.49 -20.68 5.95
N PRO A 140 3.42 -19.86 5.42
CA PRO A 140 3.78 -19.88 4.00
C PRO A 140 4.34 -21.20 3.47
N ILE A 141 4.91 -22.04 4.35
CA ILE A 141 5.36 -23.38 4.00
C ILE A 141 4.14 -24.31 4.06
N GLN A 142 3.58 -24.61 2.89
CA GLN A 142 2.50 -25.60 2.78
C GLN A 142 3.04 -27.00 2.97
N GLU A 143 2.33 -27.81 3.75
CA GLU A 143 2.45 -29.26 3.71
C GLU A 143 1.95 -29.72 2.34
N ALA A 144 2.87 -30.04 1.42
CA ALA A 144 2.47 -30.70 0.18
C ALA A 144 1.74 -31.99 0.56
N ALA A 145 0.51 -32.14 0.06
CA ALA A 145 -0.39 -33.23 0.38
C ALA A 145 0.35 -34.57 0.35
N ALA A 146 0.12 -35.34 1.40
CA ALA A 146 0.80 -36.57 1.75
C ALA A 146 0.96 -37.53 0.57
N GLU A 147 2.21 -37.83 0.21
CA GLU A 147 2.50 -39.03 -0.58
C GLU A 147 3.64 -39.88 0.02
N ASN A 148 4.32 -39.41 1.08
CA ASN A 148 5.38 -40.19 1.76
C ASN A 148 5.48 -39.88 3.27
N ASP A 149 5.17 -40.85 4.13
CA ASP A 149 5.17 -40.71 5.60
C ASP A 149 6.53 -40.34 6.20
N ILE A 150 7.65 -40.82 5.63
CA ILE A 150 9.00 -40.53 6.16
C ILE A 150 9.41 -39.06 5.92
N ALA A 151 8.84 -38.42 4.88
CA ALA A 151 9.08 -37.00 4.62
C ALA A 151 8.33 -36.09 5.59
N HIS A 152 7.39 -36.63 6.39
CA HIS A 152 6.52 -35.85 7.27
C HIS A 152 7.28 -35.28 8.48
N ASP A 153 8.09 -36.09 9.17
CA ASP A 153 8.80 -35.67 10.39
C ASP A 153 9.84 -34.57 10.12
N HIS A 154 10.62 -34.70 9.05
CA HIS A 154 11.60 -33.69 8.66
C HIS A 154 10.94 -32.35 8.28
N ARG A 155 9.75 -32.39 7.67
CA ARG A 155 9.00 -31.18 7.28
C ARG A 155 8.40 -30.46 8.49
N ALA A 156 7.87 -31.21 9.46
CA ALA A 156 7.37 -30.61 10.70
C ALA A 156 8.47 -29.83 11.42
N LEU A 157 9.67 -30.41 11.54
CA LEU A 157 10.83 -29.73 12.13
C LEU A 157 11.20 -28.46 11.38
N GLU A 158 11.21 -28.50 10.05
CA GLU A 158 11.50 -27.34 9.20
C GLU A 158 10.48 -26.21 9.39
N ILE A 159 9.18 -26.54 9.43
CA ILE A 159 8.11 -25.55 9.66
C ILE A 159 8.28 -24.91 11.05
N HIS A 160 8.54 -25.70 12.08
CA HIS A 160 8.78 -25.20 13.43
C HIS A 160 10.04 -24.33 13.50
N ALA A 161 11.13 -24.71 12.83
CA ALA A 161 12.35 -23.92 12.74
C ALA A 161 12.11 -22.60 12.02
N ALA A 162 11.40 -22.59 10.89
CA ALA A 162 11.08 -21.37 10.15
C ALA A 162 10.19 -20.41 10.96
N ARG A 163 9.20 -20.94 11.71
CA ARG A 163 8.39 -20.15 12.64
C ARG A 163 9.22 -19.56 13.78
N ALA A 164 10.08 -20.38 14.40
CA ALA A 164 10.97 -19.94 15.47
C ALA A 164 11.95 -18.87 15.00
N LEU A 165 12.50 -19.00 13.78
CA LEU A 165 13.36 -17.99 13.16
C LEU A 165 12.58 -16.70 12.85
N SER A 166 11.35 -16.79 12.37
CA SER A 166 10.52 -15.59 12.15
C SER A 166 10.21 -14.83 13.45
N VAL A 167 9.81 -15.54 14.50
CA VAL A 167 9.56 -14.96 15.83
C VAL A 167 10.85 -14.44 16.46
N GLY A 168 11.97 -15.16 16.27
CA GLY A 168 13.29 -14.74 16.71
C GLY A 168 13.74 -13.44 16.04
N ALA A 169 13.48 -13.26 14.74
CA ALA A 169 13.74 -12.02 14.04
C ALA A 169 12.92 -10.85 14.63
N LEU A 170 11.64 -11.07 14.95
CA LEU A 170 10.81 -10.07 15.65
C LEU A 170 11.38 -9.73 17.04
N ALA A 171 11.80 -10.73 17.81
CA ALA A 171 12.38 -10.52 19.13
C ALA A 171 13.69 -9.69 19.05
N LEU A 172 14.54 -9.96 18.07
CA LEU A 172 15.74 -9.17 17.80
C LEU A 172 15.41 -7.73 17.37
N GLU A 173 14.37 -7.54 16.58
CA GLU A 173 13.89 -6.21 16.19
C GLU A 173 13.39 -5.41 17.41
N ILE A 174 12.55 -6.02 18.26
CA ILE A 174 12.09 -5.39 19.51
C ILE A 174 13.28 -5.03 20.40
N MET A 175 14.26 -5.94 20.53
CA MET A 175 15.49 -5.67 21.26
C MET A 175 16.24 -4.46 20.67
N MET A 176 16.42 -4.39 19.34
CA MET A 176 17.05 -3.25 18.66
C MET A 176 16.30 -1.94 18.93
N ILE A 177 14.96 -1.93 18.82
CA ILE A 177 14.13 -0.76 19.15
C ILE A 177 14.34 -0.36 20.62
N CYS A 178 14.32 -1.30 21.56
CA CYS A 178 14.59 -1.03 22.96
C CYS A 178 15.98 -0.41 23.18
N LEU A 179 17.02 -0.91 22.50
CA LEU A 179 18.37 -0.35 22.58
C LEU A 179 18.47 1.07 22.01
N LEU A 180 17.67 1.40 20.99
CA LEU A 180 17.68 2.72 20.35
C LEU A 180 16.90 3.78 21.14
N PHE A 181 15.79 3.39 21.77
CA PHE A 181 14.83 4.33 22.36
C PHE A 181 14.83 4.39 23.88
N ILE A 182 15.34 3.38 24.59
CA ILE A 182 15.37 3.40 26.07
C ILE A 182 16.66 4.09 26.54
N PRO A 183 16.59 5.33 27.04
CA PRO A 183 17.76 6.00 27.60
C PRO A 183 18.19 5.28 28.89
N GLY A 184 19.44 4.81 28.96
CA GLY A 184 20.01 4.30 30.21
C GLY A 184 20.56 2.87 30.19
N VAL A 185 20.65 2.20 29.03
CA VAL A 185 21.43 0.96 28.92
C VAL A 185 22.92 1.32 29.08
N LYS A 186 23.41 1.22 30.33
CA LYS A 186 24.80 1.52 30.71
C LYS A 186 25.75 0.63 29.89
N GLY A 187 26.38 1.19 28.86
CA GLY A 187 27.38 0.48 28.05
C GLY A 187 27.29 0.78 26.55
N ILE A 188 26.14 1.22 26.05
CA ILE A 188 25.99 1.55 24.63
C ILE A 188 26.15 3.05 24.45
N LYS A 189 27.17 3.44 23.67
CA LYS A 189 27.40 4.83 23.27
C LYS A 189 27.16 4.93 21.76
N PHE A 190 26.18 5.72 21.37
CA PHE A 190 26.00 6.08 19.98
C PHE A 190 26.99 7.20 19.61
N PRO A 191 27.64 7.13 18.44
CA PRO A 191 28.46 8.22 17.94
C PRO A 191 27.58 9.45 17.71
N GLN A 192 28.13 10.65 17.94
CA GLN A 192 27.48 11.95 17.64
C GLN A 192 26.15 12.25 18.37
N PRO A 193 26.11 12.24 19.72
CA PRO A 193 24.87 12.48 20.47
C PRO A 193 24.26 13.87 20.21
N VAL A 194 25.07 14.86 19.84
CA VAL A 194 24.55 16.20 19.47
C VAL A 194 23.81 16.17 18.14
N CYS A 195 24.22 15.34 17.17
CA CYS A 195 23.50 15.18 15.92
C CYS A 195 22.11 14.54 16.13
N ASP A 196 21.94 13.72 17.18
CA ASP A 196 20.64 13.12 17.53
C ASP A 196 19.60 14.17 17.92
N GLY A 197 20.01 15.28 18.56
CA GLY A 197 19.11 16.39 18.86
C GLY A 197 18.52 17.04 17.60
N TYR A 198 19.30 17.08 16.52
CA TYR A 198 18.88 17.64 15.23
C TYR A 198 18.16 16.64 14.33
N PHE A 199 18.52 15.35 14.40
CA PHE A 199 18.02 14.31 13.48
C PHE A 199 17.15 13.26 14.14
N GLY A 200 17.54 12.77 15.31
CA GLY A 200 16.88 11.66 15.99
C GLY A 200 15.54 12.01 16.62
N GLY A 201 15.31 13.28 16.97
CA GLY A 201 14.05 13.76 17.56
C GLY A 201 13.03 14.24 16.52
N SER A 202 13.20 15.49 16.07
CA SER A 202 12.21 16.20 15.24
C SER A 202 12.14 15.69 13.79
N ARG A 203 13.29 15.42 13.15
CA ARG A 203 13.33 14.92 11.77
C ARG A 203 12.84 13.48 11.65
N LEU A 204 13.07 12.67 12.68
CA LEU A 204 12.56 11.31 12.70
C LEU A 204 11.04 11.26 12.86
N LEU A 205 10.51 12.01 13.83
CA LEU A 205 9.06 12.18 13.98
C LEU A 205 8.45 12.74 12.69
N TYR A 206 9.13 13.66 12.02
CA TYR A 206 8.75 14.13 10.68
C TYR A 206 8.70 12.97 9.66
N ASN A 207 9.71 12.11 9.61
CA ASN A 207 9.73 10.98 8.68
C ASN A 207 8.62 9.95 8.95
N LEU A 208 8.29 9.71 10.23
CA LEU A 208 7.18 8.85 10.63
C LEU A 208 5.81 9.55 10.44
N ALA A 209 5.76 10.88 10.57
CA ALA A 209 4.54 11.66 10.46
C ALA A 209 3.89 11.53 9.07
N TRP A 210 4.65 11.26 8.01
CA TRP A 210 4.09 10.95 6.69
C TRP A 210 3.19 9.70 6.68
N SER A 211 3.43 8.73 7.57
CA SER A 211 2.56 7.56 7.72
C SER A 211 1.24 7.90 8.44
N VAL A 212 1.20 8.97 9.23
CA VAL A 212 0.06 9.33 10.09
C VAL A 212 -1.19 9.70 9.28
N PRO A 213 -1.14 10.59 8.25
CA PRO A 213 -2.29 10.84 7.40
C PRO A 213 -2.84 9.58 6.75
N THR A 214 -1.96 8.66 6.33
CA THR A 214 -2.41 7.39 5.73
C THR A 214 -3.06 6.49 6.78
N LEU A 215 -2.49 6.40 7.99
CA LEU A 215 -3.07 5.64 9.10
C LEU A 215 -4.44 6.20 9.49
N ILE A 216 -4.60 7.53 9.53
CA ILE A 216 -5.87 8.20 9.76
C ILE A 216 -6.87 7.80 8.66
N GLN A 217 -6.47 7.85 7.38
CA GLN A 217 -7.36 7.44 6.29
C GLN A 217 -7.77 5.96 6.40
N VAL A 218 -6.85 5.05 6.70
CA VAL A 218 -7.16 3.62 6.93
C VAL A 218 -8.12 3.45 8.11
N ALA A 219 -7.88 4.15 9.22
CA ALA A 219 -8.74 4.11 10.39
C ALA A 219 -10.15 4.62 10.07
N VAL A 220 -10.26 5.73 9.32
CA VAL A 220 -11.56 6.25 8.88
C VAL A 220 -12.25 5.23 7.97
N ILE A 221 -11.56 4.62 6.99
CA ILE A 221 -12.14 3.54 6.15
C ILE A 221 -12.64 2.36 7.00
N GLY A 222 -11.89 1.96 8.02
CA GLY A 222 -12.29 0.90 8.95
C GLY A 222 -13.56 1.27 9.72
N ILE A 223 -13.59 2.47 10.31
CA ILE A 223 -14.74 2.99 11.05
C ILE A 223 -15.95 3.13 10.13
N THR A 224 -15.79 3.69 8.93
CA THR A 224 -16.88 3.85 7.97
C THR A 224 -17.46 2.50 7.56
N SER A 225 -16.61 1.49 7.37
CA SER A 225 -17.02 0.13 7.04
C SER A 225 -17.80 -0.53 8.18
N ILE A 226 -17.37 -0.31 9.44
CA ILE A 226 -18.08 -0.80 10.63
C ILE A 226 -19.44 -0.10 10.76
N VAL A 227 -19.50 1.22 10.58
CA VAL A 227 -20.76 1.99 10.63
C VAL A 227 -21.72 1.54 9.53
N ALA A 228 -21.23 1.33 8.31
CA ALA A 228 -22.03 0.80 7.21
C ALA A 228 -22.57 -0.61 7.53
N TYR A 229 -21.74 -1.46 8.12
CA TYR A 229 -22.14 -2.80 8.55
C TYR A 229 -23.21 -2.77 9.64
N THR A 230 -23.01 -1.97 10.69
CA THR A 230 -23.99 -1.85 11.79
C THR A 230 -25.29 -1.22 11.32
N ALA A 231 -25.24 -0.19 10.47
CA ALA A 231 -26.42 0.43 9.88
C ALA A 231 -27.22 -0.59 9.05
N GLY A 232 -26.56 -1.35 8.16
CA GLY A 232 -27.21 -2.41 7.39
C GLY A 232 -27.90 -3.45 8.28
N ARG A 233 -27.22 -3.88 9.35
CA ARG A 233 -27.77 -4.84 10.32
C ARG A 233 -28.95 -4.29 11.13
N LEU A 234 -28.89 -3.04 11.59
CA LEU A 234 -30.00 -2.41 12.32
C LEU A 234 -31.24 -2.29 11.44
N MET A 235 -31.06 -1.96 10.16
CA MET A 235 -32.14 -1.90 9.18
C MET A 235 -32.76 -3.28 8.92
N GLN A 236 -31.95 -4.35 8.95
CA GLN A 236 -32.43 -5.73 8.84
C GLN A 236 -33.34 -6.13 10.02
N MET A 237 -32.93 -5.80 11.26
CA MET A 237 -33.73 -6.12 12.46
C MET A 237 -35.13 -5.50 12.41
N GLY A 238 -35.26 -4.29 11.85
CA GLY A 238 -36.57 -3.65 11.67
C GLY A 238 -37.51 -4.40 10.71
N ARG A 239 -36.97 -5.20 9.79
CA ARG A 239 -37.73 -5.96 8.79
C ARG A 239 -38.27 -7.28 9.32
N GLU A 240 -37.56 -7.94 10.22
CA GLU A 240 -38.03 -9.19 10.85
C GLU A 240 -39.34 -8.98 11.61
N THR A 241 -39.57 -7.78 12.13
CA THR A 241 -40.82 -7.37 12.78
C THR A 241 -42.01 -7.15 11.81
N GLU A 242 -41.80 -7.00 10.51
CA GLU A 242 -42.87 -6.83 9.50
C GLU A 242 -43.34 -8.17 8.89
N SER A 243 -43.48 -9.23 9.70
CA SER A 243 -43.69 -10.61 9.23
C SER A 243 -44.81 -10.78 8.17
N THR A 244 -44.44 -11.51 7.10
CA THR A 244 -45.28 -12.46 6.34
C THR A 244 -46.59 -11.94 5.76
N SER A 245 -46.50 -11.21 4.65
CA SER A 245 -47.45 -11.40 3.55
C SER A 245 -46.71 -12.12 2.43
N ASP A 246 -46.75 -13.45 2.47
CA ASP A 246 -45.95 -14.41 1.70
C ASP A 246 -46.22 -14.46 0.18
N SER A 247 -46.94 -13.51 -0.42
CA SER A 247 -47.57 -13.77 -1.72
C SER A 247 -46.83 -13.36 -3.00
N ASP A 248 -45.92 -12.38 -3.06
CA ASP A 248 -45.67 -11.73 -4.37
C ASP A 248 -44.22 -11.41 -4.78
N LEU A 249 -43.22 -12.13 -4.26
CA LEU A 249 -41.84 -12.02 -4.81
C LEU A 249 -41.31 -13.37 -5.31
N GLU A 250 -41.99 -13.87 -6.34
CA GLU A 250 -41.66 -15.05 -7.16
C GLU A 250 -40.41 -14.85 -8.06
N GLY A 251 -39.44 -14.05 -7.61
CA GLY A 251 -38.15 -13.89 -8.28
C GLY A 251 -37.04 -14.33 -7.35
N HIS A 252 -36.57 -15.58 -7.49
CA HIS A 252 -35.55 -16.23 -6.66
C HIS A 252 -34.45 -15.25 -6.20
N PRO A 253 -34.51 -14.77 -4.95
CA PRO A 253 -33.45 -13.93 -4.37
C PRO A 253 -32.15 -14.72 -4.21
N GLU A 254 -32.24 -16.06 -4.15
CA GLU A 254 -31.12 -16.95 -3.83
C GLU A 254 -30.04 -17.00 -4.92
N ASP A 255 -30.40 -16.96 -6.21
CA ASP A 255 -29.44 -16.90 -7.32
C ASP A 255 -28.75 -15.52 -7.43
N ILE A 256 -29.37 -14.47 -6.87
CA ILE A 256 -28.81 -13.12 -6.85
C ILE A 256 -27.69 -13.01 -5.79
N MET A 257 -27.64 -13.88 -4.77
CA MET A 257 -26.81 -13.68 -3.56
C MET A 257 -25.62 -14.65 -3.39
N ALA A 258 -25.47 -15.63 -4.29
CA ALA A 258 -24.40 -16.63 -4.21
C ALA A 258 -23.02 -16.12 -4.73
N ARG A 259 -22.95 -14.94 -5.35
CA ARG A 259 -21.70 -14.37 -5.94
C ARG A 259 -21.44 -12.93 -5.51
N ASP A 260 -21.44 -12.72 -4.20
CA ASP A 260 -21.35 -11.40 -3.57
C ASP A 260 -19.90 -10.91 -3.37
N ASP A 261 -19.07 -10.95 -4.40
CA ASP A 261 -17.80 -10.20 -4.36
C ASP A 261 -18.01 -8.73 -4.77
N LEU A 262 -17.10 -7.86 -4.32
CA LEU A 262 -17.18 -6.42 -4.51
C LEU A 262 -17.30 -6.04 -6.01
N ILE A 263 -16.58 -6.74 -6.88
CA ILE A 263 -16.57 -6.48 -8.33
C ILE A 263 -17.88 -6.89 -8.98
N SER A 264 -18.37 -8.10 -8.72
CA SER A 264 -19.63 -8.63 -9.28
C SER A 264 -20.82 -7.81 -8.82
N TRP A 265 -20.81 -7.34 -7.56
CA TRP A 265 -21.80 -6.39 -7.07
C TRP A 265 -21.77 -5.07 -7.86
N THR A 266 -20.57 -4.52 -8.08
CA THR A 266 -20.39 -3.27 -8.83
C THR A 266 -20.88 -3.40 -10.27
N GLU A 267 -20.50 -4.48 -10.97
CA GLU A 267 -20.99 -4.81 -12.30
C GLU A 267 -22.53 -4.82 -12.34
N ARG A 268 -23.15 -5.53 -11.38
CA ARG A 268 -24.60 -5.63 -11.29
C ARG A 268 -25.27 -4.27 -11.09
N VAL A 269 -24.77 -3.45 -10.18
CA VAL A 269 -25.30 -2.09 -9.94
C VAL A 269 -25.24 -1.27 -11.22
N LEU A 270 -24.09 -1.28 -11.91
CA LEU A 270 -23.87 -0.52 -13.12
C LEU A 270 -24.75 -0.96 -14.30
N TYR A 271 -24.86 -2.27 -14.56
CA TYR A 271 -25.72 -2.78 -15.63
C TYR A 271 -27.20 -2.58 -15.36
N THR A 272 -27.64 -2.70 -14.11
CA THR A 272 -29.05 -2.52 -13.74
C THR A 272 -29.45 -1.05 -13.88
N GLN A 273 -28.60 -0.11 -13.46
CA GLN A 273 -28.93 1.32 -13.49
C GLN A 273 -28.74 1.96 -14.87
N TYR A 274 -27.82 1.44 -15.69
CA TYR A 274 -27.44 2.05 -16.96
C TYR A 274 -27.41 1.04 -18.12
N PRO A 275 -28.49 0.28 -18.38
CA PRO A 275 -28.49 -0.83 -19.34
C PRO A 275 -28.18 -0.39 -20.80
N THR A 276 -28.50 0.86 -21.15
CA THR A 276 -28.29 1.41 -22.50
C THR A 276 -26.90 2.01 -22.71
N PHE A 277 -26.19 2.33 -21.62
CA PHE A 277 -24.91 3.03 -21.64
C PHE A 277 -23.74 2.11 -21.27
N MET A 278 -23.97 1.23 -20.29
CA MET A 278 -22.95 0.39 -19.66
C MET A 278 -22.66 -0.87 -20.48
N ASN A 279 -21.39 -1.06 -20.82
CA ASN A 279 -20.86 -2.25 -21.49
C ASN A 279 -19.71 -2.82 -20.65
N LYS A 280 -19.32 -4.09 -20.91
CA LYS A 280 -18.25 -4.77 -20.16
C LYS A 280 -16.95 -3.96 -20.05
N PRO A 281 -16.36 -3.41 -21.13
CA PRO A 281 -15.11 -2.65 -21.01
C PRO A 281 -15.23 -1.39 -20.15
N ILE A 282 -16.41 -0.74 -20.15
CA ILE A 282 -16.66 0.47 -19.35
C ILE A 282 -16.77 0.09 -17.88
N ALA A 283 -17.58 -0.91 -17.54
CA ALA A 283 -17.69 -1.41 -16.18
C ALA A 283 -16.31 -1.85 -15.65
N THR A 284 -15.55 -2.57 -16.49
CA THR A 284 -14.18 -2.97 -16.20
C THR A 284 -13.25 -1.81 -15.91
N SER A 285 -13.28 -0.76 -16.72
CA SER A 285 -12.49 0.42 -16.44
C SER A 285 -12.89 1.10 -15.14
N LEU A 286 -14.19 1.22 -14.86
CA LEU A 286 -14.66 1.89 -13.64
C LEU A 286 -14.18 1.18 -12.37
N TYR A 287 -14.29 -0.15 -12.30
CA TYR A 287 -13.77 -0.87 -11.12
C TYR A 287 -12.24 -0.98 -11.12
N ILE A 288 -11.55 -0.97 -12.27
CA ILE A 288 -10.07 -0.87 -12.30
C ILE A 288 -9.63 0.49 -11.77
N ILE A 289 -10.28 1.59 -12.19
CA ILE A 289 -10.01 2.94 -11.67
C ILE A 289 -10.26 3.01 -10.17
N ALA A 290 -11.35 2.41 -9.70
CA ALA A 290 -11.66 2.32 -8.27
C ALA A 290 -10.60 1.53 -7.47
N GLN A 291 -9.96 0.52 -8.05
CA GLN A 291 -8.86 -0.21 -7.41
C GLN A 291 -7.53 0.55 -7.51
N LEU A 292 -7.30 1.23 -8.64
CA LEU A 292 -6.11 2.05 -8.88
C LEU A 292 -6.11 3.34 -8.04
N SER A 293 -7.27 3.79 -7.54
CA SER A 293 -7.34 4.94 -6.64
C SER A 293 -6.53 4.73 -5.35
N VAL A 294 -6.25 3.48 -4.97
CA VAL A 294 -5.40 3.18 -3.81
C VAL A 294 -3.92 3.36 -4.13
N PHE A 295 -3.52 3.32 -5.40
CA PHE A 295 -2.11 3.49 -5.76
C PHE A 295 -1.62 4.88 -5.34
N PRO A 296 -0.33 4.99 -4.99
CA PRO A 296 0.21 6.27 -4.57
C PRO A 296 0.27 7.20 -5.78
N THR A 297 -0.19 8.43 -5.60
CA THR A 297 -0.20 9.41 -6.68
C THR A 297 1.20 9.97 -6.84
N GLY A 298 1.81 9.77 -8.00
CA GLY A 298 3.05 10.45 -8.35
C GLY A 298 2.77 11.89 -8.76
N GLU A 299 3.46 12.85 -8.16
CA GLU A 299 3.46 14.25 -8.59
C GLU A 299 4.50 14.47 -9.70
N TRP A 300 4.35 13.77 -10.83
CA TRP A 300 5.24 13.93 -11.99
C TRP A 300 4.69 15.01 -12.90
N PHE A 301 5.18 16.25 -12.73
CA PHE A 301 4.97 17.38 -13.66
C PHE A 301 3.48 17.74 -13.90
N PRO A 302 3.08 18.96 -13.51
CA PRO A 302 2.12 19.34 -12.47
C PRO A 302 0.77 18.57 -12.35
N ALA A 303 0.57 17.45 -13.04
CA ALA A 303 -0.61 16.61 -12.97
C ALA A 303 -0.41 15.40 -12.06
N HIS A 304 -1.46 15.02 -11.36
CA HIS A 304 -1.50 13.75 -10.65
C HIS A 304 -1.58 12.59 -11.65
N SER A 305 -0.73 11.58 -11.48
CA SER A 305 -0.75 10.35 -12.31
C SER A 305 -2.14 9.70 -12.34
N LYS A 306 -2.95 9.89 -11.29
CA LYS A 306 -4.31 9.38 -11.16
C LYS A 306 -5.30 9.84 -12.21
N ASP A 307 -5.22 11.11 -12.57
CA ASP A 307 -6.16 11.65 -13.54
C ASP A 307 -5.87 11.12 -14.93
N TRP A 308 -4.58 11.05 -15.28
CA TRP A 308 -4.15 10.57 -16.58
C TRP A 308 -4.54 9.13 -16.83
N TYR A 309 -4.26 8.21 -15.89
CA TYR A 309 -4.69 6.82 -16.09
C TYR A 309 -6.21 6.71 -16.16
N THR A 310 -6.95 7.53 -15.40
CA THR A 310 -8.42 7.51 -15.39
C THR A 310 -8.98 7.93 -16.75
N VAL A 311 -8.48 9.04 -17.30
CA VAL A 311 -8.86 9.53 -18.61
C VAL A 311 -8.48 8.52 -19.70
N ILE A 312 -7.27 7.97 -19.67
CA ILE A 312 -6.79 7.01 -20.67
C ILE A 312 -7.64 5.72 -20.65
N LEU A 313 -7.89 5.13 -19.47
CA LEU A 313 -8.69 3.91 -19.35
C LEU A 313 -10.12 4.11 -19.83
N LEU A 314 -10.76 5.23 -19.47
CA LEU A 314 -12.12 5.53 -19.95
C LEU A 314 -12.17 5.82 -21.45
N LEU A 315 -11.17 6.53 -21.99
CA LEU A 315 -11.06 6.82 -23.41
C LEU A 315 -10.95 5.53 -24.24
N ILE A 316 -10.07 4.61 -23.82
CA ILE A 316 -9.90 3.29 -24.47
C ILE A 316 -11.23 2.52 -24.42
N SER A 317 -11.88 2.47 -23.25
CA SER A 317 -13.10 1.69 -23.08
C SER A 317 -14.32 2.25 -23.80
N PHE A 318 -14.42 3.57 -23.93
CA PHE A 318 -15.45 4.20 -24.75
C PHE A 318 -15.22 3.96 -26.25
N SER A 319 -13.97 3.77 -26.67
CA SER A 319 -13.61 3.53 -28.08
C SER A 319 -13.83 2.08 -28.53
N ILE A 320 -13.59 1.10 -27.64
CA ILE A 320 -13.68 -0.33 -28.00
C ILE A 320 -15.13 -0.78 -28.23
N SER A 321 -16.10 -0.24 -27.47
CA SER A 321 -17.44 -0.82 -27.43
C SER A 321 -18.48 0.04 -28.14
N LYS A 322 -19.15 -0.52 -29.16
CA LYS A 322 -20.35 0.11 -29.73
C LYS A 322 -21.49 0.07 -28.69
N PRO A 323 -22.19 1.19 -28.44
CA PRO A 323 -23.36 1.21 -27.58
C PRO A 323 -24.49 0.35 -28.17
N PRO A 324 -25.22 -0.42 -27.35
CA PRO A 324 -26.25 -1.35 -27.84
C PRO A 324 -27.49 -0.63 -28.38
N THR A 325 -27.82 0.56 -27.85
CA THR A 325 -29.03 1.31 -28.21
C THR A 325 -28.71 2.79 -28.43
N ARG A 326 -29.29 3.41 -29.47
CA ARG A 326 -29.14 4.84 -29.84
C ARG A 326 -27.66 5.29 -29.88
N PRO A 327 -26.88 4.83 -30.88
CA PRO A 327 -25.44 4.96 -30.83
C PRO A 327 -24.93 6.39 -30.79
N VAL A 328 -25.60 7.31 -31.50
CA VAL A 328 -25.22 8.72 -31.55
C VAL A 328 -25.36 9.39 -30.18
N PHE A 329 -26.48 9.16 -29.49
CA PHE A 329 -26.74 9.76 -28.18
C PHE A 329 -25.78 9.24 -27.11
N SER A 330 -25.59 7.91 -27.06
CA SER A 330 -24.64 7.30 -26.12
C SER A 330 -23.20 7.72 -26.39
N PHE A 331 -22.81 7.87 -27.67
CA PHE A 331 -21.50 8.38 -28.04
C PHE A 331 -21.31 9.84 -27.62
N ALA A 332 -22.33 10.68 -27.82
CA ALA A 332 -22.29 12.09 -27.38
C ALA A 332 -22.10 12.19 -25.86
N ILE A 333 -22.84 11.41 -25.06
CA ILE A 333 -22.66 11.38 -23.60
C ILE A 333 -21.24 10.93 -23.23
N ARG A 334 -20.75 9.84 -23.82
CA ARG A 334 -19.39 9.33 -23.56
C ARG A 334 -18.33 10.39 -23.87
N LEU A 335 -18.45 11.07 -25.01
CA LEU A 335 -17.55 12.14 -25.40
C LEU A 335 -17.62 13.33 -24.43
N SER A 336 -18.82 13.75 -24.02
CA SER A 336 -18.99 14.81 -23.03
C SER A 336 -18.35 14.49 -21.69
N ILE A 337 -18.45 13.23 -21.22
CA ILE A 337 -17.81 12.79 -19.98
C ILE A 337 -16.29 12.88 -20.10
N ILE A 338 -15.69 12.44 -21.21
CA ILE A 338 -14.24 12.51 -21.42
C ILE A 338 -13.77 13.96 -21.48
N ILE A 339 -14.45 14.82 -22.24
CA ILE A 339 -14.12 16.25 -22.34
C ILE A 339 -14.20 16.90 -20.95
N PHE A 340 -15.22 16.57 -20.16
CA PHE A 340 -15.36 17.05 -18.79
C PHE A 340 -14.19 16.60 -17.89
N LEU A 341 -13.82 15.32 -17.92
CA LEU A 341 -12.71 14.80 -17.12
C LEU A 341 -11.37 15.43 -17.53
N ILE A 342 -11.11 15.57 -18.84
CA ILE A 342 -9.93 16.28 -19.35
C ILE A 342 -9.94 17.74 -18.87
N GLY A 343 -11.10 18.40 -18.93
CA GLY A 343 -11.27 19.76 -18.43
C GLY A 343 -10.93 19.88 -16.94
N ILE A 344 -11.34 18.91 -16.12
CA ILE A 344 -10.98 18.86 -14.69
C ILE A 344 -9.49 18.61 -14.51
N THR A 345 -8.89 17.67 -15.25
CA THR A 345 -7.44 17.42 -15.19
C THR A 345 -6.64 18.68 -15.54
N LEU A 346 -7.04 19.40 -16.59
CA LEU A 346 -6.41 20.66 -16.99
C LEU A 346 -6.68 21.78 -15.96
N LEU A 347 -7.89 21.88 -15.42
CA LEU A 347 -8.22 22.87 -14.39
C LEU A 347 -7.37 22.65 -13.13
N ARG A 348 -7.16 21.40 -12.75
CA ARG A 348 -6.32 21.00 -11.62
C ARG A 348 -4.83 21.28 -11.88
N LEU A 349 -4.42 21.16 -13.14
CA LEU A 349 -3.07 21.49 -13.60
C LEU A 349 -2.74 22.98 -13.43
N PHE A 350 -3.70 23.85 -13.73
CA PHE A 350 -3.44 25.30 -13.88
C PHE A 350 -4.00 26.20 -12.78
N ILE A 351 -5.11 25.83 -12.13
CA ILE A 351 -5.88 26.77 -11.29
C ILE A 351 -6.18 26.21 -9.91
N LEU A 352 -6.66 24.97 -9.80
CA LEU A 352 -7.23 24.42 -8.57
C LEU A 352 -6.54 23.12 -8.13
N HIS A 353 -5.41 23.24 -7.43
CA HIS A 353 -4.78 22.09 -6.76
C HIS A 353 -5.70 21.42 -5.72
N ILE A 354 -6.70 22.15 -5.21
CA ILE A 354 -7.69 21.68 -4.22
C ILE A 354 -8.97 21.26 -4.96
N SER A 355 -8.91 20.17 -5.71
CA SER A 355 -10.09 19.57 -6.35
C SER A 355 -10.01 18.04 -6.31
N PRO A 356 -11.16 17.34 -6.18
CA PRO A 356 -11.21 15.89 -6.16
C PRO A 356 -10.58 15.32 -7.43
N SER A 357 -9.84 14.22 -7.29
CA SER A 357 -9.24 13.55 -8.45
C SER A 357 -10.30 12.96 -9.37
N CYS A 358 -9.92 12.69 -10.62
CA CYS A 358 -10.84 11.99 -11.53
C CYS A 358 -11.25 10.62 -10.96
N ALA A 359 -10.38 9.94 -10.21
CA ALA A 359 -10.70 8.69 -9.55
C ALA A 359 -11.75 8.87 -8.42
N ASP A 360 -11.70 9.97 -7.67
CA ASP A 360 -12.71 10.28 -6.65
C ASP A 360 -14.07 10.56 -7.28
N LEU A 361 -14.10 11.23 -8.44
CA LEU A 361 -15.33 11.44 -9.20
C LEU A 361 -15.93 10.12 -9.69
N VAL A 362 -15.09 9.16 -10.10
CA VAL A 362 -15.54 7.80 -10.43
C VAL A 362 -16.14 7.12 -9.19
N LEU A 363 -15.49 7.20 -8.03
CA LEU A 363 -16.00 6.59 -6.79
C LEU A 363 -17.29 7.27 -6.29
N LEU A 364 -17.41 8.59 -6.46
CA LEU A 364 -18.65 9.32 -6.21
C LEU A 364 -19.77 8.88 -7.15
N PHE A 365 -19.46 8.67 -8.43
CA PHE A 365 -20.41 8.10 -9.40
C PHE A 365 -20.85 6.69 -9.00
N LEU A 366 -19.93 5.84 -8.53
CA LEU A 366 -20.28 4.50 -8.01
C LEU A 366 -21.18 4.59 -6.76
N GLY A 367 -20.88 5.49 -5.82
CA GLY A 367 -21.72 5.74 -4.65
C GLY A 367 -23.13 6.22 -5.01
N ALA A 368 -23.24 7.17 -5.94
CA ALA A 368 -24.53 7.64 -6.45
C ALA A 368 -25.32 6.55 -7.19
N SER A 369 -24.62 5.71 -7.96
CA SER A 369 -25.20 4.56 -8.66
C SER A 369 -25.75 3.53 -7.66
N ALA A 370 -24.99 3.25 -6.59
CA ALA A 370 -25.42 2.36 -5.52
C ALA A 370 -26.64 2.93 -4.77
N ALA A 371 -26.64 4.21 -4.42
CA ALA A 371 -27.78 4.88 -3.79
C ALA A 371 -29.05 4.80 -4.67
N ARG A 372 -28.92 5.08 -5.97
CA ARG A 372 -30.04 4.94 -6.92
C ARG A 372 -30.51 3.49 -7.03
N TRP A 373 -29.58 2.54 -7.06
CA TRP A 373 -29.91 1.11 -7.11
C TRP A 373 -30.73 0.67 -5.89
N VAL A 374 -30.32 1.06 -4.69
CA VAL A 374 -31.08 0.85 -3.45
C VAL A 374 -32.49 1.44 -3.56
N ALA A 375 -32.61 2.70 -3.98
CA ALA A 375 -33.91 3.37 -4.11
C ALA A 375 -34.85 2.65 -5.09
N THR A 376 -34.33 2.08 -6.18
CA THR A 376 -35.16 1.40 -7.20
C THR A 376 -35.54 -0.03 -6.85
N ARG A 377 -34.71 -0.75 -6.07
CA ARG A 377 -34.87 -2.20 -5.89
C ARG A 377 -35.63 -2.58 -4.64
N PHE A 378 -35.64 -1.72 -3.64
CA PHE A 378 -36.28 -2.00 -2.37
C PHE A 378 -37.60 -1.21 -2.27
N SER A 379 -38.70 -1.91 -1.96
CA SER A 379 -40.06 -1.36 -2.01
C SER A 379 -40.53 -0.70 -0.70
N SER A 380 -39.82 -0.86 0.42
CA SER A 380 -40.26 -0.29 1.71
C SER A 380 -39.91 1.19 1.83
N SER A 381 -40.93 2.06 1.76
CA SER A 381 -40.76 3.51 1.54
C SER A 381 -39.85 4.25 2.56
N LYS A 382 -39.77 3.79 3.81
CA LYS A 382 -39.04 4.52 4.87
C LYS A 382 -37.53 4.22 4.90
N TRP A 383 -37.16 2.94 4.85
CA TRP A 383 -35.75 2.54 5.00
C TRP A 383 -34.93 2.74 3.72
N THR A 384 -35.57 2.66 2.56
CA THR A 384 -34.90 2.78 1.26
C THR A 384 -34.47 4.21 0.97
N THR A 385 -35.33 5.17 1.30
CA THR A 385 -35.03 6.59 1.24
C THR A 385 -33.88 6.93 2.20
N SER A 386 -33.90 6.38 3.42
CA SER A 386 -32.85 6.62 4.42
C SER A 386 -31.49 6.06 3.99
N LEU A 387 -31.44 4.81 3.52
CA LEU A 387 -30.18 4.18 3.10
C LEU A 387 -29.57 4.84 1.86
N SER A 388 -30.40 5.20 0.88
CA SER A 388 -29.94 5.87 -0.34
C SER A 388 -29.38 7.26 -0.03
N PHE A 389 -30.07 8.02 0.83
CA PHE A 389 -29.63 9.33 1.30
C PHE A 389 -28.32 9.22 2.11
N PHE A 390 -28.22 8.22 2.99
CA PHE A 390 -27.01 7.94 3.75
C PHE A 390 -25.82 7.69 2.82
N ILE A 391 -25.94 6.77 1.84
CA ILE A 391 -24.85 6.47 0.90
C ILE A 391 -24.42 7.73 0.14
N LEU A 392 -25.37 8.55 -0.32
CA LEU A 392 -25.07 9.77 -1.09
C LEU A 392 -24.34 10.82 -0.24
N ILE A 393 -24.87 11.14 0.95
CA ILE A 393 -24.24 12.10 1.87
C ILE A 393 -22.85 11.62 2.26
N TRP A 394 -22.73 10.34 2.61
CA TRP A 394 -21.46 9.76 3.03
C TRP A 394 -20.42 9.80 1.92
N SER A 395 -20.83 9.57 0.67
CA SER A 395 -19.96 9.69 -0.50
C SER A 395 -19.41 11.11 -0.63
N VAL A 396 -20.27 12.13 -0.50
CA VAL A 396 -19.85 13.53 -0.57
C VAL A 396 -18.92 13.90 0.59
N LEU A 397 -19.25 13.49 1.82
CA LEU A 397 -18.43 13.75 3.00
C LEU A 397 -17.05 13.11 2.89
N ILE A 398 -16.96 11.88 2.40
CA ILE A 398 -15.67 11.22 2.18
C ILE A 398 -14.85 11.94 1.09
N CYS A 399 -15.46 12.37 -0.01
CA CYS A 399 -14.75 13.15 -1.03
C CYS A 399 -14.20 14.46 -0.45
N ILE A 400 -14.99 15.18 0.36
CA ILE A 400 -14.54 16.40 1.05
C ILE A 400 -13.39 16.08 2.02
N ALA A 401 -13.53 15.01 2.79
CA ALA A 401 -12.50 14.56 3.72
C ALA A 401 -11.22 14.10 3.02
N GLY A 402 -11.30 13.57 1.79
CA GLY A 402 -10.14 13.20 0.97
C GLY A 402 -9.34 14.43 0.57
N VAL A 403 -10.03 15.46 0.07
CA VAL A 403 -9.43 16.78 -0.23
C VAL A 403 -8.83 17.40 1.04
N TRP A 404 -9.49 17.25 2.19
CA TRP A 404 -8.94 17.74 3.46
C TRP A 404 -7.73 16.94 3.94
N ALA A 405 -7.74 15.61 3.77
CA ALA A 405 -6.60 14.76 4.10
C ALA A 405 -5.37 15.10 3.26
N TRP A 406 -5.56 15.56 2.03
CA TRP A 406 -4.49 16.14 1.22
C TRP A 406 -3.90 17.40 1.87
N MET A 407 -4.75 18.34 2.29
CA MET A 407 -4.30 19.59 2.92
C MET A 407 -3.58 19.34 4.25
N VAL A 408 -4.08 18.40 5.05
CA VAL A 408 -3.51 18.02 6.34
C VAL A 408 -2.25 17.16 6.18
N GLY A 409 -2.18 16.39 5.10
CA GLY A 409 -0.97 15.67 4.71
C GLY A 409 0.19 16.59 4.37
N ASP A 410 -0.05 17.87 4.04
CA ASP A 410 1.01 18.86 3.97
C ASP A 410 1.53 19.16 5.38
N MET A 411 2.72 18.64 5.69
CA MET A 411 3.35 18.81 7.00
C MET A 411 3.59 20.26 7.40
N ARG A 412 3.57 21.21 6.45
CA ARG A 412 3.58 22.65 6.76
C ARG A 412 2.41 23.04 7.67
N MET A 413 1.28 22.34 7.58
CA MET A 413 0.11 22.60 8.43
C MET A 413 0.20 21.95 9.81
N MET A 414 0.88 20.80 9.95
CA MET A 414 0.94 20.08 11.22
C MET A 414 1.96 20.65 12.21
N ILE A 415 3.04 21.28 11.73
CA ILE A 415 4.11 21.81 12.60
C ILE A 415 4.39 23.26 12.18
N PRO A 416 3.75 24.26 12.83
CA PRO A 416 3.92 25.67 12.47
C PRO A 416 5.37 26.17 12.52
N ASP A 417 6.19 25.63 13.43
CA ASP A 417 7.61 25.97 13.56
C ASP A 417 8.48 25.44 12.40
N LEU A 418 7.93 24.51 11.60
CA LEU A 418 8.59 23.93 10.44
C LEU A 418 8.58 24.86 9.22
N ILE A 419 7.90 26.02 9.26
CA ILE A 419 7.92 27.01 8.17
C ILE A 419 9.35 27.53 7.91
N LYS A 420 10.22 27.50 8.92
CA LYS A 420 11.65 27.86 8.79
C LYS A 420 12.53 26.68 8.36
N TYR A 421 11.98 25.49 8.28
CA TYR A 421 12.72 24.26 8.01
C TYR A 421 12.73 23.98 6.50
N ILE A 422 13.91 24.07 5.92
CA ILE A 422 14.15 23.58 4.57
C ILE A 422 14.19 22.05 4.68
N SER A 423 13.26 21.36 4.02
CA SER A 423 13.29 19.91 3.88
C SER A 423 14.70 19.48 3.44
N PRO A 424 15.25 18.34 3.93
CA PRO A 424 16.61 17.91 3.59
C PRO A 424 16.87 17.89 2.08
N ASP A 425 15.83 17.60 1.31
CA ASP A 425 15.87 17.46 -0.15
C ASP A 425 15.48 18.75 -0.89
N GLY A 426 15.21 19.85 -0.18
CA GLY A 426 14.67 21.09 -0.73
C GLY A 426 13.23 21.01 -1.28
N ASN A 427 12.68 19.79 -1.39
CA ASN A 427 11.30 19.55 -1.79
C ASN A 427 10.41 19.33 -0.57
N THR A 428 9.48 20.25 -0.33
CA THR A 428 8.55 20.17 0.81
C THR A 428 7.38 19.24 0.58
N ARG A 429 7.20 18.71 -0.64
CA ARG A 429 6.17 17.73 -0.96
C ARG A 429 6.79 16.34 -1.03
N SER A 430 6.12 15.36 -0.44
CA SER A 430 6.45 13.96 -0.71
C SER A 430 6.24 13.67 -2.20
N TYR A 431 7.13 12.89 -2.80
CA TYR A 431 6.99 12.44 -4.20
C TYR A 431 5.72 11.62 -4.43
N TYR A 432 5.17 11.05 -3.35
CA TYR A 432 3.97 10.23 -3.36
C TYR A 432 2.95 10.76 -2.36
N LEU A 433 1.72 10.92 -2.83
CA LEU A 433 0.57 11.24 -1.99
C LEU A 433 -0.35 10.03 -1.94
N MET A 434 -0.76 9.66 -0.72
CA MET A 434 -1.79 8.66 -0.48
C MET A 434 -3.15 9.32 -0.35
N GLU A 435 -4.01 9.12 -1.34
CA GLU A 435 -5.42 9.48 -1.31
C GLU A 435 -6.22 8.19 -1.48
N ILE A 436 -6.43 7.50 -0.36
CA ILE A 436 -7.11 6.19 -0.33
C ILE A 436 -8.52 6.31 0.25
N LEU A 437 -8.84 7.42 0.93
CA LEU A 437 -10.08 7.57 1.69
C LEU A 437 -11.34 7.32 0.85
N SER A 438 -11.33 7.74 -0.41
CA SER A 438 -12.45 7.63 -1.34
C SER A 438 -12.81 6.17 -1.68
N ILE A 439 -11.91 5.21 -1.48
CA ILE A 439 -12.27 3.79 -1.59
C ILE A 439 -13.22 3.34 -0.49
N GLY A 440 -13.20 4.03 0.66
CA GLY A 440 -14.15 3.83 1.74
C GLY A 440 -15.59 4.00 1.27
N ILE A 441 -15.85 4.85 0.26
CA ILE A 441 -17.19 5.00 -0.35
C ILE A 441 -17.64 3.69 -0.97
N TRP A 442 -16.76 3.07 -1.77
CA TRP A 442 -17.07 1.86 -2.51
C TRP A 442 -17.28 0.67 -1.58
N ILE A 443 -16.37 0.49 -0.61
CA ILE A 443 -16.45 -0.58 0.39
C ILE A 443 -17.67 -0.40 1.30
N ALA A 444 -17.90 0.81 1.83
CA ALA A 444 -19.04 1.08 2.70
C ALA A 444 -20.38 0.91 1.97
N SER A 445 -20.48 1.35 0.71
CA SER A 445 -21.69 1.16 -0.10
C SER A 445 -21.99 -0.33 -0.32
N TRP A 446 -20.97 -1.11 -0.64
CA TRP A 446 -21.09 -2.56 -0.81
C TRP A 446 -21.51 -3.25 0.50
N ILE A 447 -20.84 -2.95 1.62
CA ILE A 447 -21.16 -3.52 2.94
C ILE A 447 -22.58 -3.15 3.39
N ALA A 448 -22.98 -1.89 3.24
CA ALA A 448 -24.31 -1.42 3.62
C ALA A 448 -25.41 -2.15 2.83
N VAL A 449 -25.18 -2.35 1.52
CA VAL A 449 -26.11 -3.08 0.66
C VAL A 449 -26.13 -4.57 0.99
N LEU A 450 -24.98 -5.19 1.26
CA LEU A 450 -24.91 -6.60 1.65
C LEU A 450 -25.64 -6.86 2.96
N GLY A 451 -25.38 -6.04 3.99
CA GLY A 451 -26.04 -6.18 5.29
C GLY A 451 -27.55 -5.99 5.21
N TYR A 452 -28.03 -5.14 4.29
CA TYR A 452 -29.46 -4.95 4.09
C TYR A 452 -30.10 -6.07 3.26
N ALA A 453 -29.40 -6.59 2.26
CA ALA A 453 -29.95 -7.59 1.35
C ALA A 453 -29.96 -9.00 1.95
N GLN A 454 -28.96 -9.35 2.76
CA GLN A 454 -28.83 -10.70 3.31
C GLN A 454 -29.73 -10.87 4.53
N LYS A 455 -30.55 -11.93 4.53
CA LYS A 455 -31.30 -12.37 5.71
C LYS A 455 -30.40 -13.05 6.75
N GLU A 456 -29.15 -13.34 6.40
CA GLU A 456 -28.17 -13.99 7.26
C GLU A 456 -27.05 -13.03 7.66
N SER A 457 -26.45 -13.26 8.83
CA SER A 457 -25.31 -12.45 9.29
C SER A 457 -24.09 -12.67 8.38
N VAL A 458 -23.57 -11.59 7.79
CA VAL A 458 -22.32 -11.62 7.02
C VAL A 458 -21.17 -11.98 7.97
N THR A 459 -20.57 -13.16 7.79
CA THR A 459 -19.39 -13.56 8.55
C THR A 459 -18.15 -12.78 8.10
N TRP A 460 -17.20 -12.56 8.99
CA TRP A 460 -15.94 -11.86 8.66
C TRP A 460 -15.18 -12.55 7.51
N SER A 461 -15.14 -13.89 7.51
CA SER A 461 -14.52 -14.67 6.43
C SER A 461 -15.19 -14.40 5.07
N ARG A 462 -16.52 -14.31 5.03
CA ARG A 462 -17.26 -13.96 3.81
C ARG A 462 -16.97 -12.55 3.34
N LEU A 463 -16.86 -11.59 4.27
CA LEU A 463 -16.50 -10.21 3.95
C LEU A 463 -15.09 -10.11 3.37
N VAL A 464 -14.10 -10.74 4.00
CA VAL A 464 -12.71 -10.77 3.50
C VAL A 464 -12.65 -11.47 2.14
N THR A 465 -13.34 -12.60 1.97
CA THR A 465 -13.40 -13.33 0.69
C THR A 465 -14.07 -12.48 -0.38
N GLY A 466 -15.17 -11.80 -0.07
CA GLY A 466 -15.89 -10.92 -1.00
C GLY A 466 -15.06 -9.70 -1.43
N LEU A 467 -14.22 -9.15 -0.55
CA LEU A 467 -13.28 -8.08 -0.89
C LEU A 467 -12.12 -8.55 -1.75
N THR A 468 -11.61 -9.77 -1.51
CA THR A 468 -10.31 -10.20 -2.06
C THR A 468 -10.40 -11.18 -3.23
N ARG A 469 -11.57 -11.77 -3.50
CA ARG A 469 -11.74 -12.82 -4.53
C ARG A 469 -11.41 -12.35 -5.94
N ARG A 470 -11.90 -11.16 -6.32
CA ARG A 470 -11.73 -10.58 -7.67
C ARG A 470 -10.90 -9.29 -7.66
N ALA A 471 -10.88 -8.54 -6.55
CA ALA A 471 -10.20 -7.25 -6.48
C ALA A 471 -8.68 -7.39 -6.26
N HIS A 472 -7.99 -8.05 -7.19
CA HIS A 472 -6.56 -8.33 -7.10
C HIS A 472 -5.72 -7.06 -7.07
N ILE A 473 -6.07 -6.06 -7.87
CA ILE A 473 -5.36 -4.77 -7.89
C ILE A 473 -5.51 -4.09 -6.53
N LEU A 474 -6.72 -4.05 -5.97
CA LEU A 474 -6.96 -3.51 -4.63
C LEU A 474 -6.17 -4.27 -3.56
N LYS A 475 -6.23 -5.61 -3.59
CA LYS A 475 -5.49 -6.47 -2.67
C LYS A 475 -3.99 -6.18 -2.76
N PHE A 476 -3.42 -6.16 -3.96
CA PHE A 476 -2.01 -5.82 -4.20
C PHE A 476 -1.67 -4.43 -3.66
N SER A 477 -2.50 -3.42 -3.95
CA SER A 477 -2.26 -2.06 -3.52
C SER A 477 -2.26 -1.93 -2.00
N CYS A 478 -3.30 -2.43 -1.33
CA CYS A 478 -3.45 -2.32 0.11
C CYS A 478 -2.44 -3.17 0.89
N THR A 479 -2.13 -4.38 0.42
CA THR A 479 -1.25 -5.32 1.16
C THR A 479 0.22 -5.10 0.85
N LEU A 480 0.55 -4.68 -0.37
CA LEU A 480 1.93 -4.57 -0.83
C LEU A 480 2.30 -3.14 -1.18
N ALA A 481 1.69 -2.55 -2.21
CA ALA A 481 2.22 -1.33 -2.81
C ALA A 481 2.21 -0.14 -1.83
N VAL A 482 1.08 0.11 -1.17
CA VAL A 482 0.92 1.24 -0.24
C VAL A 482 1.85 1.11 0.97
N PRO A 483 1.83 -0.01 1.71
CA PRO A 483 2.77 -0.19 2.82
C PRO A 483 4.23 -0.07 2.39
N ASN A 484 4.62 -0.64 1.24
CA ASN A 484 6.01 -0.60 0.79
C ASN A 484 6.42 0.82 0.38
N MET A 485 5.55 1.61 -0.26
CA MET A 485 5.90 2.99 -0.59
C MET A 485 6.03 3.89 0.65
N LEU A 486 5.14 3.75 1.63
CA LEU A 486 5.27 4.47 2.91
C LEU A 486 6.57 4.10 3.62
N TRP A 487 6.89 2.80 3.61
CA TRP A 487 8.11 2.28 4.18
C TRP A 487 9.37 2.76 3.45
N ILE A 488 9.41 2.70 2.11
CA ILE A 488 10.51 3.23 1.29
C ILE A 488 10.67 4.73 1.54
N GLN A 489 9.58 5.49 1.66
CA GLN A 489 9.66 6.91 1.95
C GLN A 489 10.22 7.18 3.35
N ALA A 490 9.78 6.44 4.36
CA ALA A 490 10.33 6.53 5.71
C ALA A 490 11.83 6.16 5.75
N ALA A 491 12.22 5.14 4.99
CA ALA A 491 13.59 4.66 4.85
C ALA A 491 14.48 5.67 4.07
N ASN A 492 14.02 6.21 2.95
CA ASN A 492 14.74 7.22 2.17
C ASN A 492 14.94 8.51 2.98
N ASN A 493 13.92 8.97 3.70
CA ASN A 493 14.05 10.19 4.50
C ASN A 493 14.95 10.00 5.74
N SER A 494 15.21 8.75 6.16
CA SER A 494 16.16 8.42 7.22
C SER A 494 17.57 8.11 6.69
N ASN A 495 17.78 8.24 5.38
CA ASN A 495 19.07 7.95 4.76
C ASN A 495 20.07 9.10 4.94
N SER A 496 21.25 8.77 5.46
CA SER A 496 22.39 9.69 5.61
C SER A 496 23.46 9.49 4.52
N SER A 497 23.36 8.44 3.69
CA SER A 497 24.42 7.98 2.79
C SER A 497 24.53 8.78 1.49
N ARG A 498 25.79 8.97 1.04
CA ARG A 498 26.12 9.59 -0.25
C ARG A 498 26.05 8.57 -1.40
N PRO A 499 25.82 9.01 -2.64
CA PRO A 499 25.78 8.13 -3.81
C PRO A 499 27.12 7.51 -4.22
N SER A 500 28.26 8.08 -3.80
CA SER A 500 29.57 7.77 -4.42
C SER A 500 30.35 6.61 -3.79
N ASP A 501 29.99 6.14 -2.59
CA ASP A 501 30.74 5.10 -1.86
C ASP A 501 29.91 3.81 -1.74
N MET A 502 30.09 2.88 -2.68
CA MET A 502 29.53 1.53 -2.61
C MET A 502 30.56 0.53 -2.09
N SER A 503 30.26 -0.13 -0.96
CA SER A 503 31.10 -1.24 -0.46
C SER A 503 30.88 -2.49 -1.31
N PHE A 504 31.84 -3.43 -1.28
CA PHE A 504 31.70 -4.73 -1.96
C PHE A 504 30.42 -5.47 -1.53
N GLY A 505 30.07 -5.39 -0.23
CA GLY A 505 28.84 -5.97 0.30
C GLY A 505 27.58 -5.37 -0.34
N GLN A 506 27.54 -4.06 -0.57
CA GLN A 506 26.43 -3.42 -1.28
C GLN A 506 26.30 -3.88 -2.73
N ILE A 507 27.43 -4.03 -3.44
CA ILE A 507 27.44 -4.52 -4.83
C ILE A 507 26.91 -5.95 -4.89
N LEU A 508 27.38 -6.83 -4.00
CA LEU A 508 26.91 -8.21 -3.91
C LEU A 508 25.41 -8.26 -3.60
N SER A 509 24.95 -7.43 -2.66
CA SER A 509 23.54 -7.31 -2.30
C SER A 509 22.69 -6.93 -3.52
N MET A 510 23.11 -5.93 -4.30
CA MET A 510 22.42 -5.53 -5.53
C MET A 510 22.39 -6.64 -6.60
N ILE A 511 23.49 -7.38 -6.80
CA ILE A 511 23.54 -8.51 -7.72
C ILE A 511 22.54 -9.59 -7.30
N LEU A 512 22.49 -9.92 -6.00
CA LEU A 512 21.54 -10.89 -5.46
C LEU A 512 20.09 -10.44 -5.66
N SER A 513 19.77 -9.17 -5.44
CA SER A 513 18.43 -8.63 -5.70
C SER A 513 18.06 -8.67 -7.17
N PHE A 514 19.01 -8.38 -8.06
CA PHE A 514 18.82 -8.47 -9.50
C PHE A 514 18.53 -9.92 -9.92
N VAL A 515 19.31 -10.89 -9.46
CA VAL A 515 19.08 -12.31 -9.72
C VAL A 515 17.70 -12.76 -9.18
N THR A 516 17.33 -12.26 -8.00
CA THR A 516 16.01 -12.52 -7.39
C THR A 516 14.88 -11.97 -8.25
N MET A 517 15.04 -10.74 -8.79
CA MET A 517 14.08 -10.17 -9.74
C MET A 517 13.99 -10.98 -11.03
N VAL A 518 15.12 -11.37 -11.62
CA VAL A 518 15.15 -12.18 -12.85
C VAL A 518 14.44 -13.51 -12.62
N THR A 519 14.69 -14.16 -11.48
CA THR A 519 14.00 -15.40 -11.09
C THR A 519 12.50 -15.19 -10.95
N LEU A 520 12.08 -14.08 -10.33
CA LEU A 520 10.66 -13.73 -10.25
C LEU A 520 10.07 -13.51 -11.63
N PHE A 521 10.76 -12.78 -12.51
CA PHE A 521 10.29 -12.50 -13.87
C PHE A 521 10.16 -13.77 -14.71
N ASP A 522 11.08 -14.71 -14.57
CA ASP A 522 11.02 -16.01 -15.25
C ASP A 522 9.76 -16.80 -14.82
N GLU A 523 9.49 -16.84 -13.51
CA GLU A 523 8.31 -17.48 -12.95
C GLU A 523 7.01 -16.78 -13.34
N VAL A 524 7.00 -15.45 -13.30
CA VAL A 524 5.94 -14.56 -13.81
C VAL A 524 5.64 -14.86 -15.28
N TRP A 525 6.68 -15.02 -16.09
CA TRP A 525 6.56 -15.30 -17.51
C TRP A 525 6.00 -16.71 -17.77
N GLY A 526 6.37 -17.67 -16.92
CA GLY A 526 5.84 -19.03 -16.94
C GLY A 526 4.38 -19.16 -16.46
N MET A 527 3.80 -18.13 -15.85
CA MET A 527 2.40 -18.17 -15.40
C MET A 527 1.42 -18.27 -16.57
N ARG A 528 0.35 -19.04 -16.37
CA ARG A 528 -0.74 -19.16 -17.36
C ARG A 528 -1.29 -17.78 -17.72
N ARG A 529 -1.50 -17.52 -19.01
CA ARG A 529 -2.13 -16.28 -19.51
C ARG A 529 -3.44 -15.94 -18.79
N GLN A 530 -4.23 -16.95 -18.42
CA GLN A 530 -5.48 -16.77 -17.66
C GLN A 530 -5.26 -16.10 -16.29
N VAL A 531 -4.15 -16.38 -15.62
CA VAL A 531 -3.80 -15.74 -14.34
C VAL A 531 -3.50 -14.26 -14.55
N TRP A 532 -2.73 -13.91 -15.59
CA TRP A 532 -2.47 -12.52 -15.97
C TRP A 532 -3.75 -11.76 -16.29
N LEU A 533 -4.62 -12.36 -17.08
CA LEU A 533 -5.92 -11.79 -17.40
C LEU A 533 -6.79 -11.63 -16.16
N ALA A 534 -6.79 -12.60 -15.24
CA ALA A 534 -7.52 -12.52 -13.99
C ALA A 534 -7.06 -11.35 -13.13
N VAL A 535 -5.74 -11.16 -12.98
CA VAL A 535 -5.20 -10.01 -12.23
C VAL A 535 -5.54 -8.68 -12.90
N LEU A 536 -5.33 -8.56 -14.22
CA LEU A 536 -5.52 -7.31 -14.96
C LEU A 536 -7.00 -6.91 -15.07
N PHE A 537 -7.89 -7.86 -15.34
CA PHE A 537 -9.31 -7.63 -15.54
C PHE A 537 -10.15 -7.86 -14.28
N SER A 538 -9.49 -8.21 -13.16
CA SER A 538 -10.16 -8.54 -11.90
C SER A 538 -11.16 -9.69 -12.04
N ASP A 539 -10.80 -10.71 -12.84
CA ASP A 539 -11.56 -11.95 -12.92
C ASP A 539 -11.20 -12.88 -11.75
N PRO A 540 -12.07 -13.84 -11.40
CA PRO A 540 -11.73 -14.83 -10.38
C PRO A 540 -10.45 -15.57 -10.75
N MET A 541 -9.56 -15.76 -9.77
CA MET A 541 -8.35 -16.56 -9.98
C MET A 541 -8.75 -17.99 -10.38
N PRO A 542 -8.16 -18.58 -11.42
CA PRO A 542 -8.39 -19.98 -11.74
C PRO A 542 -7.99 -20.83 -10.52
N GLY A 543 -8.82 -21.82 -10.16
CA GLY A 543 -8.50 -22.73 -9.06
C GLY A 543 -7.31 -23.60 -9.41
N ASP A 544 -6.45 -23.89 -8.41
CA ASP A 544 -5.28 -24.76 -8.60
C ASP A 544 -5.67 -26.18 -9.08
N ASP A 545 -6.89 -26.61 -8.78
CA ASP A 545 -7.42 -27.95 -9.07
C ASP A 545 -8.14 -28.05 -10.44
N GLN A 546 -8.33 -26.94 -11.16
CA GLN A 546 -8.92 -27.03 -12.49
C GLN A 546 -7.89 -27.68 -13.43
N PRO A 547 -8.18 -28.89 -13.97
CA PRO A 547 -7.28 -29.55 -14.88
C PRO A 547 -6.98 -28.60 -16.04
N LEU A 548 -5.74 -28.66 -16.54
CA LEU A 548 -5.39 -28.03 -17.80
C LEU A 548 -6.36 -28.60 -18.84
N GLU A 549 -7.45 -27.91 -19.11
CA GLU A 549 -8.06 -28.00 -20.43
C GLU A 549 -6.93 -27.51 -21.34
N GLU A 550 -6.18 -28.48 -21.91
CA GLU A 550 -5.32 -28.20 -23.04
C GLU A 550 -6.18 -27.36 -23.98
N PRO A 551 -5.69 -26.19 -24.41
CA PRO A 551 -6.47 -25.35 -25.32
C PRO A 551 -6.90 -26.28 -26.43
N GLU A 552 -8.20 -26.57 -26.52
CA GLU A 552 -8.75 -27.42 -27.58
C GLU A 552 -8.16 -26.83 -28.84
N LEU A 553 -7.25 -27.58 -29.45
CA LEU A 553 -6.54 -27.17 -30.64
C LEU A 553 -7.68 -27.06 -31.65
N GLU A 554 -8.25 -25.86 -31.80
CA GLU A 554 -9.45 -25.63 -32.61
C GLU A 554 -9.16 -26.28 -33.94
N ALA A 555 -9.80 -27.44 -34.17
CA ALA A 555 -9.59 -28.20 -35.38
C ALA A 555 -9.83 -27.23 -36.53
N PRO A 556 -8.91 -27.12 -37.50
CA PRO A 556 -8.96 -26.07 -38.51
C PRO A 556 -10.35 -26.06 -39.09
N VAL A 557 -11.10 -25.00 -38.78
CA VAL A 557 -12.47 -24.82 -39.26
C VAL A 557 -12.38 -24.85 -40.78
N SER A 558 -12.78 -25.97 -41.37
CA SER A 558 -12.86 -26.14 -42.81
C SER A 558 -13.84 -25.09 -43.32
N ARG A 559 -13.31 -23.99 -43.87
CA ARG A 559 -14.12 -22.97 -44.52
C ARG A 559 -14.79 -23.62 -45.74
N PRO A 560 -16.13 -23.54 -45.88
CA PRO A 560 -16.81 -23.93 -47.11
C PRO A 560 -16.46 -22.98 -48.27
#